data_AF-A0A833V2J5-F1
#
_entry.id   AF-A0A833V2J5-F1
#
_cell.length_a   1.000
_cell.length_b   1.000
_cell.length_c   1.000
_cell.angle_alpha   90.00
_cell.angle_beta   90.00
_cell.angle_gamma   90.00
#
_symmetry.space_group_name_H-M   'P 1'
#
loop_
_entity.id
_entity.type
_entity.pdbx_description
1 polymer ?
#
loop_
_entity_poly.entity_id
_entity_poly.type
_entity_poly.pdbx_seq_one_letter_code
_entity_poly.pdbx_strand_id
1 'polypeptide(L)'
;MFEIDKQYTREFIHSACGGSKQAFLPTKNGKVVAACLRTDLNPHAPDVILCDGSASARAAGRTLAAQRNAIPVFIRMATDAYRFVGQYVVSESLTAPLDCAPYVRNSSFTPGQISRVLKLKRC
;
A
#
# COMPACT_ATOMS: atom_id res chain seq x y z
N MET A 1 -2.76 -16.83 -9.95
CA MET A 1 -2.95 -15.42 -10.36
C MET A 1 -4.22 -14.91 -9.70
N PHE A 2 -4.26 -13.65 -9.24
CA PHE A 2 -5.45 -13.07 -8.60
C PHE A 2 -6.46 -12.60 -9.67
N GLU A 3 -7.75 -12.71 -9.37
CA GLU A 3 -8.86 -12.27 -10.21
C GLU A 3 -9.34 -10.89 -9.75
N ILE A 4 -9.50 -9.96 -10.70
CA ILE A 4 -9.99 -8.59 -10.41
C ILE A 4 -11.33 -8.65 -9.69
N ASP A 5 -11.51 -7.78 -8.70
CA ASP A 5 -12.68 -7.65 -7.82
C ASP A 5 -13.01 -8.87 -6.95
N LYS A 6 -12.25 -9.97 -7.05
CA LYS A 6 -12.36 -11.11 -6.14
C LYS A 6 -11.78 -10.79 -4.77
N GLN A 7 -12.41 -11.35 -3.74
CA GLN A 7 -11.98 -11.21 -2.36
C GLN A 7 -11.11 -12.39 -1.93
N TYR A 8 -10.07 -12.08 -1.17
CA TYR A 8 -9.12 -13.03 -0.63
C TYR A 8 -8.92 -12.76 0.86
N THR A 9 -8.64 -13.82 1.62
CA THR A 9 -8.26 -13.70 3.02
C THR A 9 -6.83 -13.20 3.13
N ARG A 10 -6.48 -12.63 4.28
CA ARG A 10 -5.10 -12.20 4.55
C ARG A 10 -4.13 -13.38 4.53
N GLU A 11 -4.60 -14.55 4.96
CA GLU A 11 -3.85 -15.80 4.91
C GLU A 11 -3.52 -16.20 3.47
N PHE A 12 -4.51 -16.21 2.59
CA PHE A 12 -4.30 -16.58 1.20
C PHE A 12 -3.30 -15.65 0.51
N ILE A 13 -3.42 -14.34 0.73
CA ILE A 13 -2.48 -13.34 0.19
C ILE A 13 -1.07 -13.61 0.72
N HIS A 14 -0.91 -13.95 2.00
CA HIS A 14 0.39 -14.30 2.57
C HIS A 14 0.96 -15.57 1.96
N SER A 15 0.18 -16.63 1.79
CA SER A 15 0.65 -17.87 1.16
C SER A 15 1.08 -17.65 -0.29
N ALA A 16 0.36 -16.80 -1.03
CA ALA A 16 0.63 -16.51 -2.44
C ALA A 16 1.80 -15.53 -2.66
N CYS A 17 1.87 -14.44 -1.90
CA CYS A 17 2.87 -13.38 -2.08
C CYS A 17 4.06 -13.46 -1.10
N GLY A 18 3.81 -14.00 0.10
CA GLY A 18 4.75 -14.00 1.22
C GLY A 18 4.72 -12.73 2.07
N GLY A 19 5.77 -12.51 2.85
CA GLY A 19 5.93 -11.37 3.76
C GLY A 19 5.04 -11.44 5.00
N SER A 20 4.98 -10.36 5.80
CA SER A 20 4.18 -10.34 7.04
C SER A 20 2.68 -10.38 6.77
N LYS A 21 1.89 -11.01 7.66
CA LYS A 21 0.41 -10.98 7.66
C LYS A 21 -0.16 -9.67 8.20
N GLN A 22 0.62 -8.94 9.00
CA GLN A 22 0.15 -7.74 9.71
C GLN A 22 0.48 -6.45 8.93
N ALA A 23 1.61 -6.43 8.22
CA ALA A 23 2.02 -5.25 7.48
C ALA A 23 1.06 -4.96 6.31
N PHE A 24 0.75 -3.68 6.10
CA PHE A 24 -0.01 -3.22 4.92
C PHE A 24 0.85 -3.26 3.64
N LEU A 25 2.18 -3.14 3.77
CA LEU A 25 3.16 -3.40 2.71
C LEU A 25 4.05 -4.57 3.11
N PRO A 26 3.59 -5.82 2.98
CA PRO A 26 4.41 -6.99 3.28
C PRO A 26 5.68 -7.01 2.43
N THR A 27 6.80 -7.29 3.07
CA THR A 27 8.11 -7.44 2.42
C THR A 27 8.62 -8.87 2.50
N LYS A 28 9.24 -9.36 1.41
CA LYS A 28 9.97 -10.63 1.36
C LYS A 28 11.24 -10.42 0.54
N ASN A 29 12.37 -10.91 1.03
CA ASN A 29 13.69 -10.80 0.37
C ASN A 29 14.02 -9.36 -0.07
N GLY A 30 13.78 -8.38 0.81
CA GLY A 30 14.08 -6.97 0.55
C GLY A 30 13.14 -6.26 -0.44
N LYS A 31 12.06 -6.90 -0.90
CA LYS A 31 11.08 -6.30 -1.83
C LYS A 31 9.68 -6.26 -1.22
N VAL A 32 8.89 -5.26 -1.58
CA VAL A 32 7.47 -5.23 -1.23
C VAL A 32 6.72 -6.13 -2.21
N VAL A 33 5.96 -7.09 -1.70
CA VAL A 33 5.33 -8.17 -2.51
C VAL A 33 3.83 -8.00 -2.71
N ALA A 34 3.19 -7.10 -1.96
CA ALA A 34 1.78 -6.73 -2.11
C ALA A 34 1.52 -5.39 -1.39
N ALA A 35 0.36 -4.79 -1.65
CA ALA A 35 -0.21 -3.74 -0.81
C ALA A 35 -1.60 -4.17 -0.33
N CYS A 36 -1.81 -4.21 0.99
CA CYS A 36 -3.07 -4.55 1.65
C CYS A 36 -3.59 -3.30 2.37
N LEU A 37 -4.38 -2.49 1.66
CA LEU A 37 -4.72 -1.13 2.06
C LEU A 37 -6.07 -1.09 2.75
N ARG A 38 -6.20 -0.18 3.71
CA ARG A 38 -7.49 0.18 4.30
C ARG A 38 -7.88 1.58 3.82
N THR A 39 -9.14 1.75 3.44
CA THR A 39 -9.67 3.01 2.89
C THR A 39 -9.72 4.14 3.92
N ASP A 40 -9.90 3.83 5.20
CA ASP A 40 -9.87 4.81 6.30
C ASP A 40 -8.48 5.41 6.52
N LEU A 41 -7.42 4.70 6.11
CA LEU A 41 -6.03 5.16 6.15
C LEU A 41 -5.53 5.61 4.78
N ASN A 42 -6.12 5.12 3.69
CA ASN A 42 -5.73 5.40 2.31
C ASN A 42 -6.99 5.74 1.51
N PRO A 43 -7.56 6.94 1.69
CA PRO A 43 -8.81 7.34 1.03
C PRO A 43 -8.69 7.42 -0.50
N HIS A 44 -7.47 7.56 -1.00
CA HIS A 44 -7.12 7.64 -2.42
C HIS A 44 -6.56 6.32 -2.98
N ALA A 45 -6.71 5.21 -2.25
CA ALA A 45 -6.34 3.90 -2.77
C ALA A 45 -7.25 3.50 -3.96
N PRO A 46 -6.73 2.76 -4.96
CA PRO A 46 -5.38 2.22 -5.05
C PRO A 46 -4.35 3.17 -5.66
N ASP A 47 -4.76 4.32 -6.20
CA ASP A 47 -3.86 5.22 -6.95
C ASP A 47 -2.83 5.92 -6.07
N VAL A 48 -3.08 5.98 -4.75
CA VAL A 48 -2.18 6.57 -3.77
C VAL A 48 -2.07 5.69 -2.53
N ILE A 49 -0.83 5.53 -2.03
CA ILE A 49 -0.54 4.92 -0.73
C ILE A 49 0.08 5.97 0.20
N LEU A 50 -0.49 6.08 1.40
CA LEU A 50 0.07 6.89 2.49
C LEU A 50 0.96 6.02 3.37
N CYS A 51 2.20 6.46 3.59
CA CYS A 51 3.11 5.85 4.55
C CYS A 51 3.28 6.79 5.74
N ASP A 52 2.96 6.30 6.93
CA ASP A 52 3.13 7.07 8.16
C ASP A 52 4.60 7.13 8.63
N GLY A 53 4.84 7.81 9.74
CA GLY A 53 6.16 8.00 10.35
C GLY A 53 6.73 6.77 11.06
N SER A 54 5.96 5.68 11.18
CA SER A 54 6.45 4.46 11.82
C SER A 54 7.68 3.89 11.08
N ALA A 55 8.59 3.25 11.82
CA ALA A 55 9.81 2.71 11.22
C ALA A 55 9.51 1.68 10.12
N SER A 56 8.47 0.85 10.33
CA SER A 56 8.03 -0.16 9.38
C SER A 56 7.43 0.45 8.11
N ALA A 57 6.51 1.42 8.22
CA ALA A 57 5.93 2.08 7.06
C ALA A 57 6.95 2.89 6.27
N ARG A 58 7.85 3.61 6.95
CA ARG A 58 8.95 4.34 6.30
C ARG A 58 9.87 3.41 5.51
N ALA A 59 10.28 2.30 6.10
CA ALA A 59 11.14 1.33 5.43
C ALA A 59 10.44 0.71 4.21
N ALA A 60 9.21 0.22 4.39
CA ALA A 60 8.45 -0.39 3.31
C ALA A 60 8.12 0.60 2.18
N GLY A 61 7.73 1.83 2.52
CA GLY A 61 7.45 2.90 1.56
C GLY A 61 8.69 3.30 0.75
N ARG A 62 9.86 3.37 1.38
CA ARG A 62 11.13 3.60 0.68
C ARG A 62 11.49 2.44 -0.26
N THR A 63 11.32 1.19 0.20
CA THR A 63 11.54 0.00 -0.64
C THR A 63 10.59 -0.02 -1.84
N LEU A 64 9.30 0.27 -1.61
CA LEU A 64 8.30 0.32 -2.68
C LEU A 64 8.61 1.45 -3.68
N ALA A 65 9.04 2.62 -3.20
CA ALA A 65 9.44 3.73 -4.08
C ALA A 65 10.64 3.39 -4.98
N ALA A 66 11.59 2.59 -4.48
CA ALA A 66 12.79 2.23 -5.20
C ALA A 66 12.58 1.06 -6.18
N GLN A 67 11.59 0.19 -5.95
CA GLN A 67 11.32 -0.93 -6.84
C GLN A 67 10.51 -0.49 -8.06
N ARG A 68 10.82 -1.07 -9.23
CA ARG A 68 10.13 -0.81 -10.49
C ARG A 68 9.14 -1.91 -10.87
N ASN A 69 9.02 -2.94 -10.06
CA ASN A 69 8.15 -4.08 -10.33
C ASN A 69 6.73 -3.74 -9.90
N ALA A 70 5.76 -4.19 -10.69
CA ALA A 70 4.36 -4.13 -10.29
C ALA A 70 4.11 -5.04 -9.08
N ILE A 71 3.25 -4.58 -8.18
CA ILE A 71 2.79 -5.34 -7.01
C ILE A 71 1.27 -5.52 -7.05
N PRO A 72 0.74 -6.65 -6.54
CA PRO A 72 -0.69 -6.81 -6.38
C PRO A 72 -1.20 -5.88 -5.27
N VAL A 73 -2.24 -5.12 -5.57
CA VAL A 73 -2.90 -4.23 -4.62
C VAL A 73 -4.26 -4.80 -4.23
N PHE A 74 -4.54 -4.77 -2.93
CA PHE A 74 -5.76 -5.22 -2.32
C PHE A 74 -6.36 -4.17 -1.41
N ILE A 75 -7.68 -4.02 -1.44
CA ILE A 75 -8.44 -3.12 -0.58
C ILE A 75 -9.21 -3.93 0.45
N ARG A 76 -9.01 -3.62 1.73
CA ARG A 76 -9.73 -4.28 2.83
C ARG A 76 -11.21 -3.89 2.80
N MET A 77 -12.07 -4.88 2.62
CA MET A 77 -13.52 -4.76 2.66
C MET A 77 -14.08 -5.10 4.06
N ALA A 78 -13.47 -6.09 4.72
CA ALA A 78 -13.79 -6.51 6.10
C ALA A 78 -12.54 -7.07 6.80
N THR A 79 -12.66 -7.49 8.06
CA THR A 79 -11.54 -7.93 8.92
C THR A 79 -10.60 -8.96 8.27
N ASP A 80 -11.14 -9.87 7.45
CA ASP A 80 -10.35 -10.86 6.71
C ASP A 80 -10.81 -10.99 5.24
N ALA A 81 -11.26 -9.88 4.65
CA ALA A 81 -11.70 -9.85 3.27
C ALA A 81 -11.04 -8.69 2.51
N TYR A 82 -10.19 -9.05 1.55
CA TYR A 82 -9.37 -8.12 0.78
C TYR A 82 -9.67 -8.29 -0.70
N ARG A 83 -10.23 -7.26 -1.32
CA ARG A 83 -10.55 -7.25 -2.74
C ARG A 83 -9.31 -6.94 -3.56
N PHE A 84 -8.97 -7.79 -4.52
CA PHE A 84 -7.89 -7.53 -5.46
C PHE A 84 -8.33 -6.50 -6.50
N VAL A 85 -7.55 -5.42 -6.67
CA VAL A 85 -7.89 -4.31 -7.57
C VAL A 85 -6.89 -4.12 -8.72
N GLY A 86 -5.88 -4.99 -8.81
CA GLY A 86 -4.94 -5.05 -9.92
C GLY A 86 -3.48 -5.03 -9.52
N GLN A 87 -2.63 -5.00 -10.55
CA GLN A 87 -1.19 -4.83 -10.42
C GLN A 87 -0.84 -3.36 -10.62
N TYR A 88 -0.01 -2.82 -9.73
CA TYR A 88 0.35 -1.40 -9.77
C TYR A 88 1.85 -1.22 -9.60
N VAL A 89 2.40 -0.26 -10.33
CA VAL A 89 3.79 0.20 -10.21
C VAL A 89 3.82 1.60 -9.61
N VAL A 90 4.85 1.91 -8.82
CA VAL A 90 5.08 3.28 -8.36
C VAL A 90 5.47 4.14 -9.54
N SER A 91 4.75 5.25 -9.71
CA SER A 91 5.03 6.27 -10.72
C SER A 91 5.72 7.50 -10.14
N GLU A 92 5.46 7.82 -8.88
CA GLU A 92 6.02 8.99 -8.22
C GLU A 92 6.07 8.77 -6.71
N SER A 93 7.04 9.40 -6.05
CA SER A 93 7.12 9.42 -4.59
C SER A 93 7.38 10.81 -4.06
N LEU A 94 6.49 11.26 -3.18
CA LEU A 94 6.55 12.57 -2.54
C LEU A 94 6.95 12.41 -1.07
N THR A 95 7.81 13.30 -0.60
CA THR A 95 8.25 13.33 0.81
C THR A 95 8.22 14.73 1.42
N ALA A 96 8.10 15.78 0.61
CA ALA A 96 7.97 17.13 1.14
C ALA A 96 6.59 17.27 1.83
N PRO A 97 6.51 17.83 3.05
CA PRO A 97 5.24 17.92 3.78
C PRO A 97 4.12 18.61 3.02
N LEU A 98 4.43 19.69 2.28
CA LEU A 98 3.46 20.45 1.48
C LEU A 98 2.90 19.63 0.32
N ASP A 99 3.72 18.79 -0.31
CA ASP A 99 3.29 17.92 -1.42
C ASP A 99 2.47 16.72 -0.92
N CYS A 100 2.75 16.25 0.30
CA CYS A 100 2.03 15.15 0.92
C CYS A 100 0.66 15.57 1.46
N ALA A 101 0.53 16.80 1.98
CA ALA A 101 -0.65 17.29 2.69
C ALA A 101 -1.99 17.11 1.96
N PRO A 102 -2.11 17.32 0.63
CA PRO A 102 -3.37 17.13 -0.09
C PRO A 102 -3.93 15.71 0.01
N TYR A 103 -3.05 14.70 0.07
CA TYR A 103 -3.42 13.28 0.07
C TYR A 103 -3.85 12.74 1.43
N VAL A 104 -3.63 13.52 2.49
CA VAL A 104 -3.99 13.13 3.87
C VAL A 104 -5.47 13.44 4.16
N ARG A 105 -6.11 14.27 3.32
CA ARG A 105 -7.52 14.63 3.45
C ARG A 105 -8.38 13.37 3.46
N ASN A 106 -9.31 13.28 4.42
CA ASN A 106 -10.20 12.12 4.64
C ASN A 106 -9.50 10.82 5.05
N SER A 107 -8.20 10.86 5.36
CA SER A 107 -7.53 9.76 6.05
C SER A 107 -7.63 9.95 7.56
N SER A 108 -7.46 8.87 8.32
CA SER A 108 -7.37 8.94 9.78
C SER A 108 -6.01 9.42 10.28
N PHE A 109 -5.08 9.78 9.38
CA PHE A 109 -3.80 10.37 9.72
C PHE A 109 -3.89 11.89 9.78
N THR A 110 -3.04 12.49 10.61
CA THR A 110 -2.73 13.92 10.54
C THR A 110 -1.59 14.17 9.56
N PRO A 111 -1.47 15.36 8.95
CA PRO A 111 -0.40 15.66 8.01
C PRO A 111 1.01 15.41 8.57
N GLY A 112 1.23 15.71 9.86
CA GLY A 112 2.51 15.48 10.53
C GLY A 112 2.86 14.01 10.76
N GLN A 113 1.91 13.09 10.61
CA GLN A 113 2.16 11.65 10.70
C GLN A 113 2.63 11.04 9.39
N ILE A 114 2.50 11.73 8.25
CA ILE A 114 2.85 11.17 6.94
C ILE A 114 4.32 11.42 6.63
N SER A 115 5.03 10.34 6.32
CA SER A 115 6.44 10.38 5.92
C SER A 115 6.63 10.35 4.41
N ARG A 116 5.68 9.76 3.68
CA ARG A 116 5.76 9.58 2.23
C ARG A 116 4.38 9.35 1.62
N VAL A 117 4.20 9.87 0.42
CA VAL A 117 3.09 9.53 -0.48
C VAL A 117 3.65 8.82 -1.70
N LEU A 118 3.04 7.70 -2.07
CA LEU A 118 3.39 6.95 -3.28
C LEU A 118 2.22 7.06 -4.25
N LYS A 119 2.46 7.59 -5.46
CA LYS A 119 1.48 7.55 -6.54
C LYS A 119 1.70 6.31 -7.37
N LEU A 120 0.63 5.57 -7.62
CA LEU A 120 0.65 4.32 -8.33
C LEU A 120 0.01 4.47 -9.71
N LYS A 121 0.43 3.62 -10.66
CA LYS A 121 -0.20 3.45 -11.95
C LYS A 121 -0.50 1.97 -12.16
N ARG A 122 -1.69 1.68 -12.67
CA ARG A 122 -2.10 0.32 -13.00
C ARG A 122 -1.31 -0.19 -14.21
N CYS A 123 -0.89 -1.47 -14.15
CA CYS A 123 -0.23 -2.19 -15.23
C CYS A 123 -1.23 -3.08 -15.99
#